data_AF-A0A6C0AUZ1-F1
#
_entry.id   AF-A0A6C0AUZ1-F1
#
_cell.length_a   1.000
_cell.length_b   1.000
_cell.length_c   1.000
_cell.angle_alpha   90.00
_cell.angle_beta   90.00
_cell.angle_gamma   90.00
#
_symmetry.space_group_name_H-M   'P 1'
#
loop_
_entity.id
_entity.type
_entity.pdbx_description
1 polymer ?
#
loop_
_entity_poly.entity_id
_entity_poly.type
_entity_poly.pdbx_seq_one_letter_code
_entity_poly.pdbx_strand_id
1 'polypeptide(L)'
;MAKQFSVMFPEEKDYKNIEKAIFNYAIKESTQRKVIKKWENVNFVSIYISRFRSILTNLKNNKLIELIQTNEISIPQLENITHYEMDPSKWKDLIEKKIIREQNDLSSKELKASTDMFTCNKCKSKKCTYYELQTRSADEPATIFVTCINCGKNWRS
;
A
#
# COMPACT_ATOMS: atom_id res chain seq x y z
N MET A 1 -6.56 31.10 2.87
CA MET A 1 -5.85 29.94 3.45
C MET A 1 -4.37 30.24 3.68
N ALA A 2 -3.69 31.00 2.82
CA ALA A 2 -2.31 31.47 3.00
C ALA A 2 -1.96 32.06 4.39
N LYS A 3 -2.88 32.79 5.03
CA LYS A 3 -2.68 33.37 6.37
C LYS A 3 -2.41 32.35 7.49
N GLN A 4 -2.75 31.07 7.29
CA GLN A 4 -2.46 30.04 8.29
C GLN A 4 -1.01 29.58 8.25
N PHE A 5 -0.37 29.62 7.08
CA PHE A 5 1.03 29.25 6.93
C PHE A 5 1.99 30.38 7.29
N SER A 6 1.55 31.64 7.18
CA SER A 6 2.36 32.81 7.58
C SER A 6 2.69 32.85 9.07
N VAL A 7 1.98 32.08 9.91
CA VAL A 7 2.29 31.94 11.34
C VAL A 7 3.48 31.01 11.56
N MET A 8 3.69 30.03 10.66
CA MET A 8 4.74 29.02 10.77
C MET A 8 5.98 29.34 9.94
N PHE A 9 5.80 30.00 8.80
CA PHE A 9 6.88 30.43 7.92
C PHE A 9 6.88 31.96 7.81
N PRO A 10 7.96 32.63 8.26
CA PRO A 10 8.05 34.09 8.20
C PRO A 10 8.28 34.63 6.79
N GLU A 11 8.86 33.83 5.88
CA GLU A 11 9.11 34.25 4.51
C GLU A 11 7.88 34.12 3.60
N GLU A 12 7.59 35.18 2.84
CA GLU A 12 6.47 35.21 1.91
C GLU A 12 6.58 34.23 0.75
N LYS A 13 7.82 33.93 0.36
CA LYS A 13 8.12 32.98 -0.71
C LYS A 13 7.69 31.56 -0.34
N ASP A 14 7.89 31.16 0.92
CA ASP A 14 7.69 29.79 1.36
C ASP A 14 6.22 29.42 1.42
N TYR A 15 5.37 30.23 2.06
CA TYR A 15 3.94 29.92 2.12
C TYR A 15 3.26 29.94 0.75
N LYS A 16 3.70 30.81 -0.17
CA LYS A 16 3.21 30.82 -1.56
C LYS A 16 3.62 29.55 -2.30
N ASN A 17 4.85 29.08 -2.10
CA ASN A 17 5.32 27.84 -2.71
C ASN A 17 4.59 26.61 -2.14
N ILE A 18 4.27 26.60 -0.85
CA ILE A 18 3.46 25.54 -0.22
C ILE A 18 2.05 25.51 -0.82
N GLU A 19 1.40 26.67 -0.97
CA GLU A 19 0.08 26.76 -1.57
C GLU A 19 0.08 26.28 -3.04
N LYS A 20 1.14 26.62 -3.79
CA LYS A 20 1.37 26.12 -5.14
C LYS A 20 1.53 24.60 -5.17
N ALA A 21 2.29 24.03 -4.23
CA ALA A 21 2.47 22.59 -4.13
C ALA A 21 1.15 21.85 -3.82
N ILE A 22 0.32 22.40 -2.93
CA ILE A 22 -1.02 21.86 -2.63
C ILE A 22 -1.92 21.89 -3.87
N PHE A 23 -1.91 23.00 -4.60
CA PHE A 23 -2.70 23.16 -5.82
C PHE A 23 -2.24 22.19 -6.92
N ASN A 24 -0.93 22.05 -7.13
CA ASN A 24 -0.39 21.09 -8.08
C ASN A 24 -0.78 19.65 -7.74
N TYR A 25 -0.70 19.28 -6.46
CA TYR A 25 -1.17 17.98 -5.98
C TYR A 25 -2.65 17.77 -6.33
N ALA A 26 -3.50 18.76 -6.06
CA ALA A 26 -4.93 18.67 -6.37
C ALA A 26 -5.18 18.48 -7.87
N ILE A 27 -4.42 19.14 -8.75
CA ILE A 27 -4.50 18.94 -10.20
C ILE A 27 -4.07 17.52 -10.59
N LYS A 28 -2.96 17.04 -10.03
CA LYS A 28 -2.42 15.72 -10.32
C LYS A 28 -3.40 14.62 -9.89
N GLU A 29 -3.90 14.70 -8.67
CA GLU A 29 -4.86 13.73 -8.13
C GLU A 29 -6.21 13.80 -8.86
N SER A 30 -6.68 14.99 -9.21
CA SER A 30 -7.90 15.14 -10.02
C SER A 30 -7.74 14.53 -11.42
N THR A 31 -6.54 14.60 -12.00
CA THR A 31 -6.24 13.93 -13.27
C THR A 31 -6.34 12.41 -13.14
N GLN A 32 -5.74 11.85 -12.07
CA GLN A 32 -5.81 10.42 -11.79
C GLN A 32 -7.24 9.93 -11.55
N ARG A 33 -8.02 10.71 -10.80
CA ARG A 33 -9.43 10.42 -10.46
C ARG A 33 -10.43 10.80 -11.56
N LYS A 34 -9.96 11.36 -12.68
CA LYS A 34 -10.79 11.86 -13.80
C LYS A 34 -11.85 12.89 -13.36
N VAL A 35 -11.49 13.78 -12.44
CA VAL A 35 -12.33 14.88 -11.93
C VAL A 35 -12.08 16.16 -12.72
N ILE A 36 -13.16 16.92 -12.99
CA ILE A 36 -13.08 18.23 -13.66
C ILE A 36 -12.37 19.24 -12.76
N LYS A 37 -11.31 19.87 -13.29
CA LYS A 37 -10.40 20.79 -12.59
C LYS A 37 -10.94 22.22 -12.53
N LYS A 38 -12.17 22.40 -12.06
CA LYS A 38 -12.82 23.70 -11.87
C LYS A 38 -13.14 23.92 -10.39
N TRP A 39 -12.99 25.14 -9.91
CA TRP A 39 -13.33 25.51 -8.53
C TRP A 39 -14.83 25.39 -8.23
N GLU A 40 -15.68 25.42 -9.25
CA GLU A 40 -17.13 25.15 -9.12
C GLU A 40 -17.43 23.69 -8.75
N ASN A 41 -16.50 22.76 -9.04
CA ASN A 41 -16.70 21.35 -8.75
C ASN A 41 -16.35 21.05 -7.29
N VAL A 42 -17.35 20.63 -6.52
CA VAL A 42 -17.23 20.24 -5.11
C VAL A 42 -16.14 19.18 -4.90
N ASN A 43 -15.99 18.23 -5.83
CA ASN A 43 -14.99 17.17 -5.72
C ASN A 43 -13.56 17.72 -5.82
N PHE A 44 -13.31 18.66 -6.73
CA PHE A 44 -12.01 19.30 -6.87
C PHE A 44 -11.65 20.12 -5.61
N VAL A 45 -12.62 20.91 -5.13
CA VAL A 45 -12.47 21.70 -3.90
C VAL A 45 -12.20 20.78 -2.70
N SER A 46 -12.91 19.64 -2.61
CA SER A 46 -12.71 18.66 -1.54
C SER A 46 -11.30 18.06 -1.56
N ILE A 47 -10.75 17.73 -2.74
CA ILE A 47 -9.38 17.23 -2.88
C ILE A 47 -8.37 18.28 -2.38
N TYR A 48 -8.52 19.53 -2.84
CA TYR A 48 -7.66 20.62 -2.41
C TYR A 48 -7.73 20.87 -0.90
N ILE A 49 -8.93 20.97 -0.33
CA ILE A 49 -9.13 21.19 1.11
C ILE A 49 -8.60 20.01 1.93
N SER A 50 -8.79 18.78 1.47
CA SER A 50 -8.27 17.57 2.13
C SER A 50 -6.75 17.62 2.21
N ARG A 51 -6.07 17.92 1.10
CA ARG A 51 -4.62 18.07 1.08
C ARG A 51 -4.15 19.22 1.96
N PHE A 52 -4.81 20.37 1.89
CA PHE A 52 -4.52 21.52 2.74
C PHE A 52 -4.59 21.15 4.23
N ARG A 53 -5.66 20.49 4.66
CA ARG A 53 -5.82 20.03 6.05
C ARG A 53 -4.72 19.06 6.46
N SER A 54 -4.40 18.08 5.61
CA SER A 54 -3.34 17.10 5.88
C SER A 54 -1.98 17.78 6.11
N ILE A 55 -1.60 18.71 5.24
CA ILE A 55 -0.32 19.43 5.37
C ILE A 55 -0.34 20.31 6.62
N LEU A 56 -1.43 21.04 6.87
CA LEU A 56 -1.55 21.89 8.05
C LEU A 56 -1.46 21.08 9.36
N THR A 57 -2.09 19.91 9.44
CA THR A 57 -2.02 19.06 10.64
C THR A 57 -0.63 18.50 10.87
N ASN A 58 0.09 18.14 9.81
CA ASN A 58 1.46 17.63 9.92
C ASN A 58 2.46 18.75 10.21
N LEU A 59 2.25 19.95 9.69
CA LEU A 59 3.08 21.13 10.01
C LEU A 59 2.95 21.58 11.46
N LYS A 60 1.80 21.34 12.11
CA LYS A 60 1.66 21.58 13.56
C LYS A 60 2.60 20.71 14.41
N ASN A 61 3.06 19.57 13.88
CA ASN A 61 4.10 18.78 14.50
C ASN A 61 5.46 19.35 14.04
N ASN A 62 6.16 20.08 14.93
CA ASN A 62 7.39 20.82 14.64
C ASN A 62 8.45 20.07 13.79
N LYS A 63 8.48 18.73 13.83
CA LYS A 63 9.38 17.88 13.06
C LYS A 63 9.35 18.16 11.55
N LEU A 64 8.17 18.37 10.96
CA LEU A 64 8.10 18.64 9.52
C LEU A 64 8.64 20.04 9.18
N ILE A 65 8.51 20.99 10.10
CA ILE A 65 9.12 22.31 9.97
C ILE A 65 10.65 22.18 10.03
N GLU A 66 11.18 21.40 10.98
CA GLU A 66 12.61 21.12 11.08
C GLU A 66 13.16 20.50 9.79
N LEU A 67 12.48 19.49 9.23
CA LEU A 67 12.89 18.85 7.96
C LEU A 67 12.89 19.79 6.75
N ILE A 68 11.97 20.77 6.74
CA ILE A 68 11.93 21.81 5.70
C ILE A 68 13.07 22.81 5.92
N GLN A 69 13.36 23.20 7.17
CA GLN A 69 14.44 24.11 7.51
C GLN A 69 15.83 23.51 7.27
N THR A 70 16.02 22.21 7.53
CA THR A 70 17.25 21.48 7.20
C THR A 70 17.37 21.18 5.70
N ASN A 71 16.35 21.52 4.91
CA ASN A 71 16.29 21.32 3.47
C ASN A 71 16.35 19.84 3.04
N GLU A 72 16.05 18.91 3.97
CA GLU A 72 15.88 17.49 3.67
C GLU A 72 14.63 17.25 2.83
N ILE A 73 13.58 18.03 3.10
CA ILE A 73 12.35 18.06 2.30
C ILE A 73 12.19 19.44 1.70
N SER A 74 12.37 19.53 0.39
CA SER A 74 12.13 20.77 -0.35
C SER A 74 10.64 21.03 -0.50
N ILE A 75 10.22 22.30 -0.48
CA ILE A 75 8.81 22.70 -0.62
C ILE A 75 8.14 22.10 -1.88
N PRO A 76 8.78 22.04 -3.07
CA PRO A 76 8.20 21.38 -4.24
C PRO A 76 7.95 19.87 -4.03
N GLN A 77 8.74 19.20 -3.19
CA GLN A 77 8.54 17.78 -2.89
C GLN A 77 7.26 17.52 -2.10
N LEU A 78 6.72 18.55 -1.42
CA LEU A 78 5.41 18.48 -0.76
C LEU A 78 4.27 18.20 -1.74
N GLU A 79 4.46 18.40 -3.04
CA GLU A 79 3.51 17.98 -4.07
C GLU A 79 3.32 16.46 -4.05
N ASN A 80 4.38 15.67 -3.87
CA ASN A 80 4.35 14.22 -4.04
C ASN A 80 4.52 13.44 -2.74
N ILE A 81 4.83 14.12 -1.65
CA ILE A 81 5.06 13.46 -0.36
C ILE A 81 3.80 12.76 0.16
N THR A 82 3.98 11.54 0.65
CA THR A 82 2.92 10.76 1.29
C THR A 82 2.73 11.16 2.75
N HIS A 83 1.58 10.87 3.34
CA HIS A 83 1.35 11.14 4.77
C HIS A 83 2.27 10.33 5.69
N TYR A 84 2.80 9.21 5.21
CA TYR A 84 3.80 8.41 5.90
C TYR A 84 5.15 9.13 6.02
N GLU A 85 5.58 9.76 4.93
CA GLU A 85 6.84 10.51 4.84
C GLU A 85 6.75 11.87 5.56
N MET A 86 5.54 12.43 5.69
CA MET A 86 5.34 13.67 6.45
C MET A 86 5.54 13.52 7.97
N ASP A 87 5.34 12.32 8.53
CA ASP A 87 5.60 12.04 9.95
C ASP A 87 6.25 10.66 10.12
N PRO A 88 7.55 10.53 9.80
CA PRO A 88 8.20 9.24 9.82
C PRO A 88 8.27 8.64 11.23
N SER A 89 8.34 9.46 12.28
CA SER A 89 8.39 8.97 13.67
C SER A 89 7.14 8.19 14.05
N LYS A 90 5.97 8.60 13.55
CA LYS A 90 4.71 7.91 13.84
C LYS A 90 4.54 6.66 12.98
N TRP A 91 4.93 6.73 11.72
CA TRP A 91 4.56 5.72 10.73
C TRP A 91 5.60 4.63 10.52
N LYS A 92 6.90 4.87 10.75
CA LYS A 92 7.96 3.89 10.51
C LYS A 92 7.69 2.55 11.18
N ASP A 93 7.46 2.55 12.49
CA ASP A 93 7.21 1.33 13.27
C ASP A 93 5.93 0.61 12.84
N LEU A 94 4.88 1.36 12.48
CA LEU A 94 3.60 0.80 12.05
C LEU A 94 3.70 0.16 10.67
N ILE A 95 4.44 0.78 9.75
CA ILE A 95 4.70 0.26 8.41
C ILE A 95 5.55 -1.01 8.52
N GLU A 96 6.60 -1.00 9.34
CA GLU A 96 7.46 -2.16 9.54
C GLU A 96 6.68 -3.35 10.10
N LYS A 97 5.89 -3.13 11.16
CA LYS A 97 4.99 -4.17 11.71
C LYS A 97 4.02 -4.71 10.67
N LYS A 98 3.48 -3.84 9.82
CA LYS A 98 2.58 -4.25 8.73
C LYS A 98 3.31 -5.11 7.70
N ILE A 99 4.51 -4.70 7.26
CA ILE A 99 5.33 -5.44 6.30
C ILE A 99 5.65 -6.84 6.83
N ILE A 100 6.10 -6.93 8.09
CA ILE A 100 6.41 -8.23 8.73
C ILE A 100 5.17 -9.13 8.75
N ARG A 101 4.00 -8.57 9.10
CA ARG A 101 2.75 -9.33 9.12
C ARG A 101 2.35 -9.83 7.74
N GLU A 102 2.41 -8.97 6.72
CA GLU A 102 2.07 -9.35 5.35
C GLU A 102 3.03 -10.41 4.78
N GLN A 103 4.33 -10.31 5.10
CA GLN A 103 5.31 -11.33 4.74
C GLN A 103 5.01 -12.69 5.38
N ASN A 104 4.63 -12.70 6.66
CA ASN A 104 4.25 -13.93 7.37
C ASN A 104 2.94 -14.53 6.82
N ASP A 105 1.97 -13.70 6.47
CA ASP A 105 0.72 -14.18 5.87
C ASP A 105 0.95 -14.79 4.47
N LEU A 106 1.86 -14.21 3.67
CA LEU A 106 2.22 -14.76 2.36
C LEU A 106 2.98 -16.09 2.48
N SER A 107 3.95 -16.20 3.39
CA SER A 107 4.66 -17.46 3.62
C SER A 107 3.74 -18.57 4.12
N SER A 108 2.71 -18.21 4.91
CA SER A 108 1.68 -19.17 5.35
C SER A 108 0.83 -19.73 4.20
N LYS A 109 0.61 -18.97 3.11
CA LYS A 109 -0.14 -19.43 1.93
C LYS A 109 0.65 -20.39 1.04
N GLU A 110 1.98 -20.30 1.07
CA GLU A 110 2.86 -21.24 0.35
C GLU A 110 2.94 -22.60 1.05
N LEU A 111 2.65 -22.65 2.35
CA LEU A 111 2.41 -23.87 3.13
C LEU A 111 1.04 -24.49 2.80
N LYS A 112 0.70 -24.63 1.51
CA LYS A 112 -0.32 -25.60 1.09
C LYS A 112 0.13 -26.96 1.62
N ALA A 113 -0.67 -27.60 2.47
CA ALA A 113 -0.36 -28.85 3.15
C ALA A 113 0.36 -29.85 2.24
N SER A 114 1.69 -29.85 2.29
CA SER A 114 2.53 -30.64 1.40
C SER A 114 2.82 -31.95 2.07
N THR A 115 2.48 -33.06 1.40
CA THR A 115 2.64 -34.41 1.92
C THR A 115 3.74 -35.10 1.13
N ASP A 116 4.70 -35.75 1.79
CA ASP A 116 5.79 -36.48 1.13
C ASP A 116 5.40 -37.88 0.63
N MET A 117 4.12 -38.24 0.75
CA MET A 117 3.58 -39.56 0.41
C MET A 117 3.57 -39.82 -1.11
N PHE A 118 3.54 -38.76 -1.92
CA PHE A 118 3.45 -38.85 -3.37
C PHE A 118 4.62 -38.15 -4.07
N THR A 119 5.23 -38.82 -5.06
CA THR A 119 6.31 -38.25 -5.87
C THR A 119 5.80 -37.91 -7.27
N CYS A 120 6.00 -36.66 -7.72
CA CYS A 120 5.54 -36.24 -9.04
C CYS A 120 6.40 -36.81 -10.17
N ASN A 121 5.80 -37.52 -11.13
CA ASN A 121 6.53 -38.08 -12.28
C ASN A 121 7.12 -37.03 -13.24
N LYS A 122 6.63 -35.78 -13.25
CA LYS A 122 7.11 -34.73 -14.17
C LYS A 122 8.37 -34.04 -13.63
N CYS A 123 8.34 -33.59 -12.38
CA CYS A 123 9.42 -32.80 -11.78
C CYS A 123 10.16 -33.52 -10.64
N LYS A 124 9.79 -34.78 -10.33
CA LYS A 124 10.36 -35.61 -9.25
C LYS A 124 10.31 -34.99 -7.84
N SER A 125 9.50 -33.95 -7.64
CA SER A 125 9.29 -33.33 -6.33
C SER A 125 8.30 -34.15 -5.51
N LYS A 126 8.54 -34.22 -4.19
CA LYS A 126 7.62 -34.82 -3.21
C LYS A 126 6.59 -33.82 -2.63
N LYS A 127 6.71 -32.53 -2.98
CA LYS A 127 5.78 -31.49 -2.54
C LYS A 127 4.45 -31.60 -3.30
N CYS A 128 3.53 -32.40 -2.77
CA CYS A 128 2.21 -32.65 -3.34
C CYS A 128 1.12 -32.39 -2.30
N THR A 129 -0.02 -31.84 -2.73
CA THR A 129 -1.27 -31.80 -1.95
C THR A 129 -2.18 -32.90 -2.44
N TYR A 130 -2.93 -33.55 -1.56
CA TYR A 130 -3.98 -34.48 -1.96
C TYR A 130 -5.29 -34.20 -1.24
N TYR A 131 -6.39 -34.65 -1.84
CA TYR A 131 -7.68 -34.77 -1.18
C TYR A 131 -8.35 -36.05 -1.64
N GLU A 132 -9.19 -36.60 -0.78
CA GLU A 132 -9.93 -37.82 -1.06
C GLU A 132 -11.36 -37.47 -1.44
N LEU A 133 -11.87 -38.08 -2.50
CA LEU A 133 -13.23 -37.87 -2.97
C LEU A 133 -13.83 -39.22 -3.40
N GLN A 134 -14.98 -39.55 -2.82
CA GLN A 134 -15.73 -40.74 -3.22
C GLN A 134 -16.35 -40.51 -4.61
N THR A 135 -15.84 -41.21 -5.62
CA THR A 135 -16.37 -41.13 -6.99
C THR A 135 -17.10 -42.41 -7.42
N ARG A 136 -17.15 -43.42 -6.55
CA ARG A 136 -17.68 -44.77 -6.80
C ARG A 136 -18.60 -45.23 -5.67
N SER A 137 -19.24 -46.38 -5.85
CA SER A 137 -20.13 -47.01 -4.86
C SER A 137 -19.47 -47.15 -3.49
N ALA A 138 -20.27 -47.20 -2.42
CA ALA A 138 -19.80 -47.19 -1.03
C ALA A 138 -18.93 -48.40 -0.64
N ASP A 139 -18.97 -49.49 -1.42
CA ASP A 139 -18.14 -50.68 -1.20
C ASP A 139 -16.69 -50.52 -1.71
N GLU A 140 -16.40 -49.47 -2.49
CA GLU A 140 -15.05 -49.18 -3.00
C GLU A 140 -14.40 -48.04 -2.20
N PRO A 141 -13.06 -48.09 -1.97
CA PRO A 141 -12.36 -47.02 -1.28
C PRO A 141 -12.36 -45.70 -2.05
N ALA A 142 -12.24 -44.59 -1.32
CA ALA A 142 -12.22 -43.25 -1.91
C ALA A 142 -11.06 -43.05 -2.89
N THR A 143 -11.32 -42.26 -3.94
CA THR A 143 -10.29 -41.92 -4.93
C THR A 143 -9.45 -40.77 -4.42
N ILE A 144 -8.12 -40.92 -4.46
CA ILE A 144 -7.19 -39.88 -4.02
C ILE A 144 -6.81 -39.01 -5.22
N PHE A 145 -7.09 -37.72 -5.15
CA PHE A 145 -6.68 -36.74 -6.14
C PHE A 145 -5.43 -36.01 -5.66
N VAL A 146 -4.36 -36.10 -6.43
CA VAL A 146 -3.05 -35.53 -6.07
C VAL A 146 -2.68 -34.41 -7.03
N THR A 147 -2.22 -33.29 -6.48
CA THR A 147 -1.72 -32.13 -7.21
C THR A 147 -0.29 -31.82 -6.78
N CYS A 148 0.63 -31.76 -7.74
CA CYS A 148 2.00 -31.31 -7.47
C CYS A 148 2.02 -29.79 -7.31
N ILE A 149 2.54 -29.31 -6.17
CA ILE A 149 2.64 -27.88 -5.86
C ILE A 149 3.64 -27.19 -6.80
N ASN A 150 4.73 -27.88 -7.16
CA ASN A 150 5.84 -27.27 -7.89
C ASN A 150 5.58 -27.13 -9.41
N CYS A 151 4.89 -28.09 -10.02
CA CYS A 151 4.64 -28.09 -11.47
C CYS A 151 3.16 -28.07 -11.88
N GLY A 152 2.24 -28.06 -10.92
CA GLY A 152 0.80 -28.02 -11.15
C GLY A 152 0.20 -29.29 -11.79
N LYS A 153 0.97 -30.37 -11.93
CA LYS A 153 0.47 -31.63 -12.50
C LYS A 153 -0.54 -32.27 -11.54
N ASN A 154 -1.68 -32.70 -12.08
CA ASN A 154 -2.73 -33.42 -11.37
C ASN A 154 -2.79 -34.88 -11.83
N TRP A 155 -3.04 -35.81 -10.91
CA TRP A 155 -3.30 -37.22 -11.22
C TRP A 155 -4.16 -37.87 -10.13
N ARG A 156 -4.68 -39.07 -10.43
CA ARG A 156 -5.42 -39.92 -9.48
C ARG A 156 -4.50 -41.05 -9.02
N SER A 157 -4.57 -41.39 -7.74
CA SER A 157 -3.94 -42.60 -7.18
C SER A 157 -4.98 -43.66 -6.87
#